data_AF-A0A0S8KMD9-F1
#
_entry.id   AF-A0A0S8KMD9-F1
#
_cell.length_a   1.000
_cell.length_b   1.000
_cell.length_c   1.000
_cell.angle_alpha   90.00
_cell.angle_beta   90.00
_cell.angle_gamma   90.00
#
_symmetry.space_group_name_H-M   'P 1'
#
loop_
_entity.id
_entity.type
_entity.pdbx_description
1 polymer ?
#
loop_
_entity_poly.entity_id
_entity_poly.type
_entity_poly.pdbx_seq_one_letter_code
_entity_poly.pdbx_strand_id
1 'polypeptide(L)'
;MRCHSENGDGSCNMGYPIHHTKVKAFSLAEVMVALAILAMISSSALVVISRFAASAANSVLQMQAFEVARENMEKLLTSDSVKEMVEYGNREEYPGIMWQTVVETFYEPITARMWIRGVCSAQYKDTEGQEQTVELIHWLTDLTKEQMLQMMRQAEGEDQLADQLIETIEEAAQYAGVDIETIEQWVENGMLTAEDGSFIKRNLDLYGQNNGQPSDEDKERQVTSKAELTAQQGRPSAEKAADTGRWQDEVDPKTGLTYGELEKMDFSEIWDILKNRQR
;
A
#
# COMPACT_ATOMS: atom_id res chain seq x y z
N MET A 1 25.58 88.99 -11.59
CA MET A 1 26.41 89.57 -12.66
C MET A 1 25.70 89.29 -13.99
N ARG A 2 25.41 90.36 -14.74
CA ARG A 2 24.88 90.45 -16.11
C ARG A 2 23.50 89.88 -16.45
N CYS A 3 22.58 90.85 -16.54
CA CYS A 3 21.47 90.96 -17.48
C CYS A 3 21.90 90.72 -18.94
N HIS A 4 20.98 90.20 -19.75
CA HIS A 4 20.66 90.82 -21.04
C HIS A 4 19.18 90.55 -21.39
N SER A 5 18.44 91.65 -21.43
CA SER A 5 17.17 91.82 -22.12
C SER A 5 17.50 92.15 -23.57
N GLU A 6 16.79 91.59 -24.54
CA GLU A 6 16.50 92.31 -25.79
C GLU A 6 15.24 91.78 -26.48
N ASN A 7 14.37 92.75 -26.78
CA ASN A 7 13.12 92.64 -27.51
C ASN A 7 13.39 92.28 -28.98
N GLY A 8 12.47 91.53 -29.58
CA GLY A 8 12.43 91.26 -31.01
C GLY A 8 11.02 90.91 -31.44
N ASP A 9 10.22 91.96 -31.62
CA ASP A 9 8.90 91.92 -32.22
C ASP A 9 9.00 91.35 -33.65
N GLY A 10 8.40 90.19 -33.87
CA GLY A 10 8.53 89.41 -35.09
C GLY A 10 7.29 88.56 -35.29
N SER A 11 6.19 89.21 -35.64
CA SER A 11 4.94 88.56 -36.06
C SER A 11 5.16 87.79 -37.37
N CYS A 12 5.72 86.58 -37.27
CA CYS A 12 5.71 85.59 -38.34
C CYS A 12 4.39 84.82 -38.24
N ASN A 13 3.47 85.17 -39.14
CA ASN A 13 2.23 84.47 -39.40
C ASN A 13 2.56 83.03 -39.86
N MET A 14 2.67 82.10 -38.91
CA MET A 14 2.90 80.69 -39.17
C MET A 14 1.56 80.06 -39.59
N GLY A 15 1.19 80.27 -40.86
CA GLY A 15 0.12 79.53 -41.50
C GLY A 15 0.49 78.06 -41.52
N TYR A 16 -0.01 77.29 -40.55
CA TYR A 16 0.04 75.83 -40.62
C TYR A 16 -0.74 75.40 -41.87
N PRO A 17 -0.10 74.72 -42.84
CA PRO A 17 -0.88 74.07 -43.87
C PRO A 17 -1.74 73.02 -43.17
N ILE A 18 -3.05 73.23 -43.18
CA ILE A 18 -4.02 72.16 -42.91
C ILE A 18 -3.79 71.15 -44.05
N HIS A 19 -2.89 70.21 -43.81
CA HIS A 19 -2.82 69.00 -44.60
C HIS A 19 -4.16 68.30 -44.40
N HIS A 20 -5.05 68.45 -45.38
CA HIS A 20 -6.13 67.49 -45.60
C HIS A 20 -5.46 66.13 -45.84
N THR A 21 -5.24 65.39 -44.75
CA THR A 21 -5.02 63.96 -44.82
C THR A 21 -6.27 63.40 -45.46
N LYS A 22 -6.17 63.00 -46.73
CA LYS A 22 -7.16 62.10 -47.32
C LYS A 22 -7.20 60.89 -46.41
N VAL A 23 -8.24 60.78 -45.59
CA VAL A 23 -8.53 59.57 -44.83
C VAL A 23 -8.80 58.50 -45.87
N LYS A 24 -7.79 57.69 -46.17
CA LYS A 24 -7.93 56.55 -47.05
C LYS A 24 -8.84 55.57 -46.31
N ALA A 25 -10.07 55.42 -46.79
CA ALA A 25 -10.96 54.38 -46.30
C ALA A 25 -10.34 53.02 -46.67
N PHE A 26 -10.29 52.11 -45.70
CA PHE A 26 -9.78 50.75 -45.91
C PHE A 26 -10.63 50.04 -46.96
N SER A 27 -9.97 49.28 -47.84
CA SER A 27 -10.70 48.43 -48.77
C SER A 27 -11.35 47.25 -48.03
N LEU A 28 -12.48 46.75 -48.56
CA LEU A 28 -13.15 45.57 -48.01
C LEU A 28 -12.19 44.37 -47.88
N ALA A 29 -11.26 44.22 -48.81
CA ALA A 29 -10.24 43.16 -48.78
C ALA A 29 -9.27 43.31 -47.60
N GLU A 30 -8.80 44.53 -47.30
CA GLU A 30 -7.92 44.80 -46.15
C GLU A 30 -8.64 44.51 -44.82
N VAL A 31 -9.92 44.89 -44.70
CA VAL A 31 -10.72 44.60 -43.51
C VAL A 31 -10.90 43.09 -43.31
N MET A 32 -11.17 42.34 -44.38
CA MET A 32 -11.29 40.87 -44.31
C MET A 32 -9.99 40.19 -43.88
N VAL A 33 -8.84 40.65 -44.40
CA VAL A 33 -7.53 40.12 -43.99
C VAL A 33 -7.23 40.46 -42.52
N ALA A 34 -7.53 41.68 -42.08
CA ALA A 34 -7.36 42.08 -40.68
C ALA A 34 -8.24 41.24 -39.74
N LEU A 35 -9.49 40.96 -40.11
CA LEU A 35 -10.39 40.08 -39.35
C LEU A 35 -9.88 38.64 -39.32
N ALA A 36 -9.34 38.11 -40.42
CA ALA A 36 -8.77 36.77 -40.46
C ALA A 36 -7.54 36.64 -39.54
N ILE A 37 -6.64 37.63 -39.55
CA ILE A 37 -5.48 37.67 -38.64
C ILE A 37 -5.96 37.78 -37.19
N LEU A 38 -6.93 38.65 -36.90
CA LEU A 38 -7.50 38.79 -35.57
C LEU A 38 -8.15 37.49 -35.07
N ALA A 39 -8.88 36.79 -35.94
CA ALA A 39 -9.49 35.51 -35.62
C ALA A 39 -8.44 34.43 -35.31
N MET A 40 -7.33 34.38 -36.07
CA MET A 40 -6.22 33.46 -35.79
C MET A 40 -5.54 33.76 -34.46
N ILE A 41 -5.25 35.05 -34.16
CA ILE A 41 -4.65 35.46 -32.89
C ILE A 41 -5.60 35.20 -31.71
N SER A 42 -6.89 35.46 -31.88
CA SER A 42 -7.89 35.22 -30.84
C SER A 42 -8.03 33.72 -30.54
N SER A 43 -7.99 32.89 -31.59
CA SER A 43 -8.05 31.43 -31.46
C SER A 43 -6.82 30.87 -30.74
N SER A 44 -5.62 31.37 -31.04
CA SER A 44 -4.40 30.92 -30.36
C SER A 44 -4.42 31.29 -28.87
N ALA A 45 -4.90 32.49 -28.51
CA ALA A 45 -5.06 32.88 -27.12
C ALA A 45 -6.04 31.97 -26.36
N LEU A 46 -7.18 31.60 -26.97
CA LEU A 46 -8.15 30.69 -26.35
C LEU A 46 -7.56 29.29 -26.09
N VAL A 47 -6.78 28.75 -27.02
CA VAL A 47 -6.10 27.45 -26.84
C VAL A 47 -5.08 27.50 -25.70
N VAL A 48 -4.36 28.62 -25.57
CA VAL A 48 -3.40 28.80 -24.46
C VAL A 48 -4.15 28.82 -23.13
N ILE A 49 -5.25 29.56 -23.02
CA ILE A 49 -6.07 29.61 -21.80
C ILE A 49 -6.64 28.23 -21.46
N SER A 50 -7.14 27.46 -22.43
CA SER A 50 -7.66 26.12 -22.17
C SER A 50 -6.59 25.17 -21.65
N ARG A 51 -5.37 25.26 -22.20
CA ARG A 51 -4.22 24.47 -21.72
C ARG A 51 -3.79 24.86 -20.31
N PHE A 52 -3.81 26.16 -19.98
CA PHE A 52 -3.54 26.62 -18.62
C PHE A 52 -4.59 26.14 -17.63
N ALA A 53 -5.88 26.20 -17.97
CA ALA A 53 -6.95 25.70 -17.12
C ALA A 53 -6.84 24.19 -16.87
N ALA A 54 -6.58 23.40 -17.92
CA ALA A 54 -6.36 21.96 -17.81
C ALA A 54 -5.13 21.63 -16.94
N SER A 55 -4.02 22.35 -17.14
CA SER A 55 -2.81 22.20 -16.32
C SER A 55 -3.04 22.54 -14.86
N ALA A 56 -3.80 23.60 -14.56
CA ALA A 56 -4.15 23.95 -13.18
C ALA A 56 -5.03 22.88 -12.53
N ALA A 57 -6.04 22.35 -13.25
CA ALA A 57 -6.88 21.28 -12.76
C ALA A 57 -6.08 19.99 -12.50
N ASN A 58 -5.18 19.61 -13.41
CA ASN A 58 -4.29 18.46 -13.22
C ASN A 58 -3.39 18.64 -11.99
N SER A 59 -2.85 19.84 -11.77
CA SER A 59 -2.04 20.13 -10.59
C SER A 59 -2.81 19.98 -9.28
N VAL A 60 -4.10 20.34 -9.26
CA VAL A 60 -4.96 20.14 -8.08
C VAL A 60 -5.19 18.66 -7.83
N LEU A 61 -5.52 17.88 -8.86
CA LEU A 61 -5.71 16.43 -8.73
C LEU A 61 -4.43 15.72 -8.27
N GLN A 62 -3.28 16.12 -8.81
CA GLN A 62 -1.99 15.61 -8.38
C GLN A 62 -1.71 15.93 -6.89
N MET A 63 -2.03 17.14 -6.45
CA MET A 63 -1.86 17.53 -5.03
C MET A 63 -2.77 16.69 -4.13
N GLN A 64 -4.03 16.47 -4.53
CA GLN A 64 -4.95 15.62 -3.77
C GLN A 64 -4.46 14.17 -3.70
N ALA A 65 -4.00 13.60 -4.82
CA ALA A 65 -3.42 12.26 -4.83
C ALA A 65 -2.17 12.18 -3.93
N PHE A 66 -1.31 13.20 -3.98
CA PHE A 66 -0.15 13.31 -3.09
C PHE A 66 -0.55 13.40 -1.62
N GLU A 67 -1.57 14.18 -1.27
CA GLU A 67 -2.08 14.28 0.10
C GLU A 67 -2.55 12.91 0.62
N VAL A 68 -3.31 12.17 -0.20
CA VAL A 68 -3.76 10.82 0.16
C VAL A 68 -2.58 9.87 0.37
N ALA A 69 -1.62 9.85 -0.56
CA ALA A 69 -0.42 9.02 -0.43
C ALA A 69 0.41 9.41 0.81
N ARG A 70 0.54 10.70 1.10
CA ARG A 70 1.25 11.23 2.27
C ARG A 70 0.57 10.81 3.56
N GLU A 71 -0.75 10.96 3.67
CA GLU A 71 -1.50 10.58 4.87
C GLU A 71 -1.39 9.07 5.14
N ASN A 72 -1.47 8.25 4.10
CA ASN A 72 -1.26 6.81 4.23
C ASN A 72 0.17 6.49 4.69
N MET A 73 1.17 7.21 4.17
CA MET A 73 2.54 7.08 4.61
C MET A 73 2.72 7.51 6.06
N GLU A 74 2.09 8.60 6.50
CA GLU A 74 2.13 9.04 7.90
C GLU A 74 1.47 8.02 8.83
N LYS A 75 0.34 7.44 8.43
CA LYS A 75 -0.30 6.35 9.18
C LYS A 75 0.65 5.14 9.29
N LEU A 76 1.32 4.77 8.20
CA LEU A 76 2.29 3.69 8.20
C LEU A 76 3.47 3.98 9.13
N LEU A 77 4.05 5.18 9.06
CA LEU A 77 5.21 5.57 9.86
C LEU A 77 4.91 5.78 11.35
N THR A 78 3.66 6.06 11.70
CA THR A 78 3.20 6.20 13.10
C THR A 78 2.74 4.87 13.71
N SER A 79 2.71 3.78 12.94
CA SER A 79 2.31 2.47 13.43
C SER A 79 3.40 1.88 14.33
N ASP A 80 3.01 1.34 15.49
CA ASP A 80 3.95 0.76 16.47
C ASP A 80 4.67 -0.49 15.96
N SER A 81 4.10 -1.16 14.96
CA SER A 81 4.68 -2.32 14.29
C SER A 81 4.23 -2.36 12.84
N VAL A 82 5.09 -2.85 11.96
CA VAL A 82 4.76 -3.01 10.54
C VAL A 82 4.92 -4.48 10.15
N LYS A 83 3.90 -5.03 9.49
CA LYS A 83 3.92 -6.36 8.87
C LYS A 83 3.87 -6.22 7.35
N GLU A 84 4.33 -7.24 6.63
CA GLU A 84 4.12 -7.32 5.18
C GLU A 84 2.61 -7.33 4.90
N MET A 85 2.15 -6.36 4.11
CA MET A 85 0.72 -6.16 3.89
C MET A 85 0.46 -5.40 2.60
N VAL A 86 -0.74 -5.58 2.06
CA VAL A 86 -1.28 -4.76 0.97
C VAL A 86 -2.67 -4.29 1.35
N GLU A 87 -2.81 -2.98 1.51
CA GLU A 87 -4.09 -2.32 1.78
C GLU A 87 -4.52 -1.51 0.55
N TYR A 88 -5.83 -1.49 0.29
CA TYR A 88 -6.44 -0.68 -0.76
C TYR A 88 -7.62 0.07 -0.20
N GLY A 89 -7.93 1.23 -0.78
CA GLY A 89 -9.16 1.91 -0.45
C GLY A 89 -9.43 3.11 -1.34
N ASN A 90 -10.57 3.73 -1.07
CA ASN A 90 -10.98 4.98 -1.68
C ASN A 90 -11.24 5.99 -0.55
N ARG A 91 -10.99 7.27 -0.83
CA ARG A 91 -11.35 8.35 0.10
C ARG A 91 -12.77 8.83 -0.18
N GLU A 92 -13.55 9.04 0.87
CA GLU A 92 -14.85 9.69 0.74
C GLU A 92 -14.70 11.16 0.31
N GLU A 93 -13.63 11.82 0.75
CA GLU A 93 -13.35 13.22 0.39
C GLU A 93 -12.98 13.37 -1.10
N TYR A 94 -12.39 12.32 -1.69
CA TYR A 94 -11.91 12.30 -3.07
C TYR A 94 -12.37 11.02 -3.81
N PRO A 95 -13.67 10.93 -4.21
CA PRO A 95 -14.26 9.69 -4.74
C PRO A 95 -13.70 9.24 -6.11
N GLY A 96 -12.84 10.05 -6.74
CA GLY A 96 -12.12 9.72 -7.97
C GLY A 96 -10.66 9.29 -7.77
N ILE A 97 -10.19 9.20 -6.52
CA ILE A 97 -8.83 8.81 -6.18
C ILE A 97 -8.86 7.46 -5.46
N MET A 98 -8.23 6.47 -6.09
CA MET A 98 -7.98 5.17 -5.48
C MET A 98 -6.59 5.16 -4.85
N TRP A 99 -6.43 4.55 -3.68
CA TRP A 99 -5.12 4.46 -3.04
C TRP A 99 -4.76 3.02 -2.68
N GLN A 100 -3.47 2.78 -2.56
CA GLN A 100 -2.88 1.51 -2.16
C GLN A 100 -1.69 1.75 -1.25
N THR A 101 -1.55 0.93 -0.21
CA THR A 101 -0.38 0.89 0.66
C THR A 101 0.19 -0.52 0.65
N VAL A 102 1.44 -0.65 0.22
CA VAL A 102 2.19 -1.90 0.19
C VAL A 102 3.32 -1.79 1.19
N VAL A 103 3.44 -2.77 2.07
CA VAL A 103 4.67 -2.99 2.84
C VAL A 103 5.25 -4.31 2.37
N GLU A 104 6.48 -4.29 1.91
CA GLU A 104 7.16 -5.47 1.41
C GLU A 104 8.64 -5.50 1.83
N THR A 105 9.18 -6.71 1.89
CA THR A 105 10.62 -6.92 2.05
C THR A 105 11.31 -6.79 0.70
N PHE A 106 12.37 -5.98 0.64
CA PHE A 106 13.17 -5.74 -0.53
C PHE A 106 14.63 -6.11 -0.27
N TYR A 107 15.20 -6.92 -1.16
CA TYR A 107 16.63 -7.24 -1.16
C TYR A 107 17.42 -6.21 -1.97
N GLU A 108 18.37 -5.53 -1.34
CA GLU A 108 19.27 -4.58 -2.00
C GLU A 108 20.50 -5.33 -2.59
N PRO A 109 20.65 -5.43 -3.92
CA PRO A 109 21.67 -6.28 -4.53
C PRO A 109 23.11 -5.84 -4.29
N ILE A 110 23.33 -4.55 -3.99
CA ILE A 110 24.68 -3.96 -3.88
C ILE A 110 25.25 -4.17 -2.48
N THR A 111 24.43 -3.99 -1.45
CA THR A 111 24.84 -4.08 -0.05
C THR A 111 24.57 -5.46 0.55
N ALA A 112 23.85 -6.32 -0.20
CA ALA A 112 23.35 -7.61 0.25
C ALA A 112 22.52 -7.52 1.55
N ARG A 113 21.86 -6.38 1.76
CA ARG A 113 20.99 -6.13 2.91
C ARG A 113 19.54 -6.28 2.51
N MET A 114 18.75 -6.77 3.45
CA MET A 114 17.30 -6.71 3.32
C MET A 114 16.76 -5.46 4.01
N TRP A 115 15.75 -4.89 3.39
CA TRP A 115 15.05 -3.71 3.86
C TRP A 115 13.55 -3.99 3.86
N ILE A 116 12.84 -3.44 4.83
CA ILE A 116 11.40 -3.28 4.71
C ILE A 116 11.16 -1.92 4.07
N ARG A 117 10.39 -1.90 2.98
CA ARG A 117 9.95 -0.66 2.34
C ARG A 117 8.43 -0.54 2.39
N GLY A 118 7.96 0.68 2.64
CA GLY A 118 6.57 1.06 2.47
C GLY A 118 6.40 1.82 1.15
N VAL A 119 5.43 1.43 0.35
CA VAL A 119 5.01 2.12 -0.88
C VAL A 119 3.56 2.54 -0.71
N CYS A 120 3.31 3.85 -0.63
CA CYS A 120 1.96 4.41 -0.63
C CYS A 120 1.71 5.06 -1.98
N SER A 121 0.71 4.58 -2.71
CA SER A 121 0.33 5.08 -4.03
C SER A 121 -1.09 5.59 -4.05
N ALA A 122 -1.34 6.60 -4.90
CA ALA A 122 -2.65 7.16 -5.15
C ALA A 122 -2.82 7.40 -6.66
N GLN A 123 -3.91 6.87 -7.21
CA GLN A 123 -4.25 6.86 -8.63
C GLN A 123 -5.41 7.82 -8.89
N TYR A 124 -5.30 8.62 -9.95
CA TYR A 124 -6.34 9.55 -10.37
C TYR A 124 -6.39 9.66 -11.90
N LYS A 125 -7.51 10.16 -12.43
CA LYS A 125 -7.66 10.46 -13.87
C LYS A 125 -7.43 11.95 -14.12
N ASP A 126 -6.56 12.27 -15.06
CA ASP A 126 -6.30 13.66 -15.46
C ASP A 126 -7.41 14.25 -16.34
N THR A 127 -7.27 15.52 -16.73
CA THR A 127 -8.23 16.21 -17.62
C THR A 127 -8.29 15.65 -19.04
N GLU A 128 -7.35 14.80 -19.44
CA GLU A 128 -7.37 14.05 -20.71
C GLU A 128 -7.97 12.64 -20.54
N GLY A 129 -8.31 12.25 -19.30
CA GLY A 129 -8.85 10.95 -18.95
C GLY A 129 -7.79 9.85 -18.80
N GLN A 130 -6.51 10.20 -18.78
CA GLN A 130 -5.42 9.25 -18.58
C GLN A 130 -5.23 8.98 -17.09
N GLU A 131 -4.92 7.72 -16.76
CA GLU A 131 -4.62 7.32 -15.38
C GLU A 131 -3.19 7.75 -15.02
N GLN A 132 -3.08 8.45 -13.90
CA GLN A 132 -1.84 8.94 -13.33
C GLN A 132 -1.71 8.40 -11.92
N THR A 133 -0.48 8.05 -11.52
CA THR A 133 -0.18 7.52 -10.18
C THR A 133 0.86 8.39 -9.50
N VAL A 134 0.59 8.79 -8.26
CA VAL A 134 1.57 9.37 -7.36
C VAL A 134 2.02 8.28 -6.39
N GLU A 135 3.32 8.06 -6.27
CA GLU A 135 3.90 7.04 -5.40
C GLU A 135 4.90 7.66 -4.42
N LEU A 136 4.77 7.29 -3.15
CA LEU A 136 5.72 7.60 -2.10
C LEU A 136 6.36 6.31 -1.61
N ILE A 137 7.69 6.26 -1.67
CA ILE A 137 8.48 5.11 -1.26
C ILE A 137 9.32 5.52 -0.04
N HIS A 138 9.25 4.74 1.03
CA HIS A 138 10.05 4.96 2.23
C HIS A 138 10.72 3.66 2.69
N TRP A 139 12.00 3.76 3.07
CA TRP A 139 12.76 2.68 3.67
C TRP A 139 12.53 2.70 5.18
N LEU A 140 11.81 1.71 5.70
CA LEU A 140 11.39 1.68 7.10
C LEU A 140 12.53 1.27 8.02
N THR A 141 13.14 0.11 7.74
CA THR A 141 14.23 -0.44 8.54
C THR A 141 15.06 -1.41 7.72
N ASP A 142 16.34 -1.53 8.03
CA ASP A 142 17.14 -2.68 7.64
C ASP A 142 16.74 -3.89 8.49
N LEU A 143 16.90 -5.08 7.90
CA LEU A 143 16.65 -6.34 8.55
C LEU A 143 17.96 -7.10 8.72
N THR A 144 18.25 -7.48 9.96
CA THR A 144 19.33 -8.44 10.22
C THR A 144 18.87 -9.85 9.89
N LYS A 145 19.83 -10.76 9.82
CA LYS A 145 19.59 -12.16 9.46
C LYS A 145 18.80 -12.86 10.56
N GLU A 146 19.13 -12.56 11.80
CA GLU A 146 18.46 -13.09 12.98
C GLU A 146 17.01 -12.63 13.04
N GLN A 147 16.75 -11.34 12.72
CA GLN A 147 15.39 -10.79 12.66
C GLN A 147 14.57 -11.41 11.53
N MET A 148 15.18 -11.65 10.36
CA MET A 148 14.55 -12.38 9.26
C MET A 148 14.14 -13.80 9.66
N LEU A 149 15.08 -14.58 10.20
CA LEU A 149 14.80 -15.96 10.63
C LEU A 149 13.75 -15.99 11.75
N GLN A 150 13.73 -15.00 12.63
CA GLN A 150 12.69 -14.86 13.65
C GLN A 150 11.31 -14.57 13.05
N MET A 151 11.21 -13.70 12.05
CA MET A 151 9.95 -13.43 11.35
C MET A 151 9.46 -14.65 10.56
N MET A 152 10.35 -15.40 9.93
CA MET A 152 10.00 -16.65 9.24
C MET A 152 9.40 -17.68 10.22
N ARG A 153 10.04 -17.88 11.38
CA ARG A 153 9.49 -18.74 12.45
C ARG A 153 8.13 -18.27 12.97
N GLN A 154 7.96 -16.95 13.14
CA GLN A 154 6.69 -16.41 13.63
C GLN A 154 5.57 -16.60 12.60
N ALA A 155 5.86 -16.36 11.32
CA ALA A 155 4.92 -16.61 10.24
C ALA A 155 4.55 -18.10 10.14
N GLU A 156 5.51 -19.00 10.35
CA GLU A 156 5.24 -20.45 10.41
C GLU A 156 4.35 -20.84 11.60
N GLY A 157 4.60 -20.25 12.77
CA GLY A 157 3.72 -20.46 13.93
C GLY A 157 2.29 -19.98 13.65
N GLU A 158 2.13 -18.82 13.02
CA GLU A 158 0.82 -18.27 12.62
C GLU A 158 0.14 -19.17 11.55
N ASP A 159 0.88 -19.64 10.53
CA ASP A 159 0.39 -20.55 9.47
C ASP A 159 -0.02 -21.92 10.06
N GLN A 160 0.80 -22.52 10.94
CA GLN A 160 0.49 -23.78 11.63
C GLN A 160 -0.70 -23.68 12.59
N LEU A 161 -0.94 -22.50 13.14
CA LEU A 161 -2.10 -22.23 13.99
C LEU A 161 -3.37 -22.07 13.15
N ALA A 162 -3.29 -21.40 12.00
CA ALA A 162 -4.39 -21.33 11.04
C ALA A 162 -4.77 -22.73 10.53
N ASP A 163 -3.79 -23.58 10.24
CA ASP A 163 -4.02 -24.98 9.84
C ASP A 163 -4.72 -25.83 10.91
N GLN A 164 -4.66 -25.44 12.19
CA GLN A 164 -5.32 -26.17 13.28
C GLN A 164 -6.77 -25.72 13.53
N LEU A 165 -7.21 -24.66 12.85
CA LEU A 165 -8.53 -24.08 12.98
C LEU A 165 -9.35 -24.38 11.73
N ILE A 166 -10.64 -24.57 11.94
CA ILE A 166 -11.62 -24.83 10.90
C ILE A 166 -12.74 -23.81 11.08
N GLU A 167 -12.97 -22.97 10.07
CA GLU A 167 -13.87 -21.82 10.20
C GLU A 167 -15.35 -22.22 10.21
N THR A 168 -15.69 -23.32 9.54
CA THR A 168 -17.08 -23.71 9.30
C THR A 168 -17.43 -25.08 9.88
N ILE A 169 -18.71 -25.26 10.24
CA ILE A 169 -19.19 -26.53 10.79
C ILE A 169 -19.18 -27.64 9.74
N GLU A 170 -19.39 -27.29 8.47
CA GLU A 170 -19.33 -28.20 7.34
C GLU A 170 -17.93 -28.80 7.17
N GLU A 171 -16.89 -27.97 7.23
CA GLU A 171 -15.50 -28.42 7.17
C GLU A 171 -15.12 -29.23 8.41
N ALA A 172 -15.66 -28.89 9.59
CA ALA A 172 -15.42 -29.63 10.82
C ALA A 172 -16.01 -31.04 10.74
N ALA A 173 -17.24 -31.16 10.21
CA ALA A 173 -17.92 -32.43 9.94
C ALA A 173 -17.14 -33.26 8.91
N GLN A 174 -16.70 -32.63 7.82
CA GLN A 174 -15.88 -33.27 6.80
C GLN A 174 -14.53 -33.77 7.36
N TYR A 175 -13.86 -32.98 8.19
CA TYR A 175 -12.60 -33.35 8.83
C TYR A 175 -12.76 -34.54 9.77
N ALA A 176 -13.79 -34.52 10.63
CA ALA A 176 -14.08 -35.58 11.58
C ALA A 176 -14.72 -36.82 10.93
N GLY A 177 -15.16 -36.73 9.67
CA GLY A 177 -15.83 -37.82 8.96
C GLY A 177 -17.23 -38.13 9.52
N VAL A 178 -17.92 -37.12 10.04
CA VAL A 178 -19.26 -37.22 10.65
C VAL A 178 -20.23 -36.24 10.00
N ASP A 179 -21.52 -36.37 10.29
CA ASP A 179 -22.54 -35.41 9.82
C ASP A 179 -22.55 -34.12 10.67
N ILE A 180 -23.03 -33.02 10.08
CA ILE A 180 -23.13 -31.70 10.74
C ILE A 180 -23.88 -31.80 12.08
N GLU A 181 -25.00 -32.53 12.11
CA GLU A 181 -25.81 -32.76 13.32
C GLU A 181 -25.00 -33.41 14.45
N THR A 182 -23.98 -34.21 14.12
CA THR A 182 -23.10 -34.85 15.11
C THR A 182 -22.14 -33.82 15.72
N ILE A 183 -21.63 -32.88 14.92
CA ILE A 183 -20.80 -31.77 15.41
C ILE A 183 -21.60 -30.83 16.30
N GLU A 184 -22.84 -30.50 15.93
CA GLU A 184 -23.75 -29.71 16.76
C GLU A 184 -23.98 -30.37 18.13
N GLN A 185 -24.25 -31.68 18.14
CA GLN A 185 -24.36 -32.45 19.38
C GLN A 185 -23.08 -32.42 20.21
N TRP A 186 -21.89 -32.45 19.59
CA TRP A 186 -20.63 -32.34 20.33
C TRP A 186 -20.47 -30.98 21.00
N VAL A 187 -20.85 -29.89 20.32
CA VAL A 187 -20.88 -28.55 20.90
C VAL A 187 -21.85 -28.49 22.08
N GLU A 188 -23.07 -29.05 21.94
CA GLU A 188 -24.04 -29.15 23.03
C GLU A 188 -23.53 -29.99 24.22
N ASN A 189 -22.74 -31.02 23.95
CA ASN A 189 -22.12 -31.90 24.95
C ASN A 189 -20.87 -31.29 25.63
N GLY A 190 -20.52 -30.06 25.28
CA GLY A 190 -19.44 -29.29 25.91
C GLY A 190 -18.14 -29.27 25.12
N MET A 191 -18.19 -29.45 23.79
CA MET A 191 -17.05 -29.21 22.91
C MET A 191 -16.78 -27.71 22.80
N LEU A 192 -15.56 -27.31 23.10
CA LEU A 192 -15.15 -25.90 23.09
C LEU A 192 -14.72 -25.48 21.68
N THR A 193 -15.22 -24.33 21.23
CA THR A 193 -14.77 -23.61 20.02
C THR A 193 -13.82 -22.48 20.41
N ALA A 194 -13.08 -21.95 19.44
CA ALA A 194 -12.29 -20.74 19.64
C ALA A 194 -13.17 -19.51 19.88
N GLU A 195 -12.56 -18.41 20.34
CA GLU A 195 -13.25 -17.13 20.64
C GLU A 195 -13.98 -16.52 19.44
N ASP A 196 -13.50 -16.79 18.22
CA ASP A 196 -14.08 -16.35 16.95
C ASP A 196 -15.15 -17.32 16.40
N GLY A 197 -15.47 -18.40 17.14
CA GLY A 197 -16.45 -19.41 16.76
C GLY A 197 -15.88 -20.53 15.88
N SER A 198 -14.60 -20.49 15.52
CA SER A 198 -13.96 -21.55 14.73
C SER A 198 -13.72 -22.83 15.54
N PHE A 199 -13.72 -23.98 14.86
CA PHE A 199 -13.48 -25.29 15.44
C PHE A 199 -11.99 -25.61 15.49
N ILE A 200 -11.55 -26.16 16.62
CA ILE A 200 -10.15 -26.55 16.82
C ILE A 200 -10.03 -28.04 16.49
N LYS A 201 -9.18 -28.42 15.51
CA LYS A 201 -8.97 -29.81 15.05
C LYS A 201 -8.73 -30.78 16.20
N ARG A 202 -7.95 -30.36 17.20
CA ARG A 202 -7.66 -31.17 18.38
C ARG A 202 -8.89 -31.49 19.24
N ASN A 203 -9.81 -30.54 19.38
CA ASN A 203 -11.06 -30.77 20.12
C ASN A 203 -11.97 -31.72 19.32
N LEU A 204 -12.00 -31.56 17.98
CA LEU A 204 -12.72 -32.49 17.10
C LEU A 204 -12.15 -33.92 17.18
N ASP A 205 -10.83 -34.08 17.20
CA ASP A 205 -10.18 -35.38 17.36
C ASP A 205 -10.51 -36.02 18.72
N LEU A 206 -10.54 -35.23 19.79
CA LEU A 206 -10.88 -35.70 21.13
C LEU A 206 -12.31 -36.26 21.17
N TYR A 207 -13.27 -35.53 20.58
CA TYR A 207 -14.66 -35.98 20.52
C TYR A 207 -14.83 -37.14 19.54
N GLY A 208 -14.13 -37.14 18.40
CA GLY A 208 -14.13 -38.23 17.44
C GLY A 208 -13.61 -39.54 18.04
N GLN A 209 -12.52 -39.49 18.82
CA GLN A 209 -11.95 -40.67 19.50
C GLN A 209 -12.87 -41.20 20.61
N ASN A 210 -13.67 -40.34 21.23
CA ASN A 210 -14.56 -40.70 22.34
C ASN A 210 -16.04 -40.80 21.91
N ASN A 211 -16.33 -40.95 20.61
CA ASN A 211 -17.70 -41.03 20.06
C ASN A 211 -18.63 -39.91 20.57
N GLY A 212 -18.13 -38.70 20.70
CA GLY A 212 -18.89 -37.53 21.14
C GLY A 212 -19.09 -37.40 22.66
N GLN A 213 -18.52 -38.31 23.46
CA GLN A 213 -18.66 -38.31 24.91
C GLN A 213 -17.30 -38.47 25.62
N PRO A 214 -16.42 -37.46 25.55
CA PRO A 214 -15.19 -37.46 26.32
C PRO A 214 -15.48 -37.45 27.83
N SER A 215 -14.60 -38.10 28.60
CA SER A 215 -14.64 -38.08 30.07
C SER A 215 -14.40 -36.67 30.61
N ASP A 216 -14.75 -36.40 31.88
CA ASP A 216 -14.49 -35.08 32.49
C ASP A 216 -12.98 -34.74 32.48
N GLU A 217 -12.11 -35.74 32.69
CA GLU A 217 -10.65 -35.59 32.56
C GLU A 217 -10.21 -35.24 31.13
N ASP A 218 -10.89 -35.77 30.11
CA ASP A 218 -10.62 -35.45 28.71
C ASP A 218 -11.17 -34.07 28.34
N LYS A 219 -12.30 -33.66 28.91
CA LYS A 219 -12.86 -32.33 28.73
C LYS A 219 -11.94 -31.24 29.26
N GLU A 220 -11.21 -31.49 30.33
CA GLU A 220 -10.17 -30.60 30.86
C GLU A 220 -8.93 -30.47 29.93
N ARG A 221 -8.80 -31.35 28.94
CA ARG A 221 -7.71 -31.33 27.94
C ARG A 221 -8.09 -30.59 26.66
N GLN A 222 -9.33 -30.13 26.56
CA GLN A 222 -9.78 -29.27 25.48
C GLN A 222 -9.05 -27.93 25.54
N VAL A 223 -8.86 -27.34 24.37
CA VAL A 223 -8.13 -26.09 24.22
C VAL A 223 -9.11 -25.01 23.81
N THR A 224 -9.10 -23.86 24.48
CA THR A 224 -10.10 -22.79 24.26
C THR A 224 -9.58 -21.61 23.45
N SER A 225 -8.27 -21.46 23.38
CA SER A 225 -7.64 -20.31 22.74
C SER A 225 -6.44 -20.70 21.90
N LYS A 226 -6.20 -19.88 20.86
CA LYS A 226 -4.97 -19.91 20.06
C LYS A 226 -3.73 -19.86 20.97
N ALA A 227 -3.76 -19.05 22.03
CA ALA A 227 -2.67 -18.93 23.00
C ALA A 227 -2.38 -20.23 23.78
N GLU A 228 -3.42 -21.01 24.09
CA GLU A 228 -3.29 -22.26 24.84
C GLU A 228 -2.80 -23.42 23.94
N LEU A 229 -3.16 -23.41 22.65
CA LEU A 229 -2.56 -24.28 21.63
C LEU A 229 -1.05 -24.02 21.51
N THR A 230 -0.65 -22.74 21.43
CA THR A 230 0.76 -22.34 21.40
C THR A 230 1.49 -22.68 22.71
N ALA A 231 0.84 -22.53 23.87
CA ALA A 231 1.44 -22.85 25.16
C ALA A 231 1.63 -24.36 25.38
N GLN A 232 0.75 -25.21 24.83
CA GLN A 232 0.91 -26.66 24.89
C GLN A 232 1.89 -27.21 23.85
N GLN A 233 1.91 -26.67 22.62
CA GLN A 233 2.92 -27.02 21.62
C GLN A 233 4.30 -26.47 21.99
N GLY A 234 4.32 -25.32 22.67
CA GLY A 234 5.52 -24.66 23.19
C GLY A 234 5.97 -25.12 24.57
N ARG A 235 5.29 -26.07 25.24
CA ARG A 235 5.84 -26.71 26.45
C ARG A 235 7.00 -27.61 26.01
N PRO A 236 8.25 -27.25 26.30
CA PRO A 236 9.33 -28.20 26.18
C PRO A 236 9.04 -29.26 27.25
N SER A 237 8.94 -30.54 26.88
CA SER A 237 9.15 -31.61 27.84
C SER A 237 10.36 -31.22 28.70
N ALA A 238 10.28 -31.34 30.02
CA ALA A 238 11.29 -30.83 30.96
C ALA A 238 12.74 -31.36 30.75
N GLU A 239 12.94 -32.25 29.77
CA GLU A 239 14.23 -32.66 29.22
C GLU A 239 14.86 -31.69 28.21
N LYS A 240 14.13 -30.70 27.67
CA LYS A 240 14.62 -29.76 26.63
C LYS A 240 15.15 -28.42 27.14
N ALA A 241 15.15 -28.17 28.47
CA ALA A 241 15.67 -26.93 29.05
C ALA A 241 17.21 -26.82 29.05
N ALA A 242 17.92 -27.84 28.54
CA ALA A 242 19.38 -27.87 28.50
C ALA A 242 19.99 -27.59 27.11
N ASP A 243 19.19 -27.33 26.07
CA ASP A 243 19.68 -27.35 24.69
C ASP A 243 19.41 -26.03 23.94
N THR A 244 20.30 -25.06 24.15
CA THR A 244 20.39 -23.80 23.41
C THR A 244 20.84 -23.96 21.94
N GLY A 245 20.88 -25.18 21.39
CA GLY A 245 21.29 -25.46 20.01
C GLY A 245 20.23 -26.11 19.12
N ARG A 246 19.14 -26.64 19.68
CA ARG A 246 18.24 -27.56 18.95
C ARG A 246 17.42 -26.92 17.82
N TRP A 247 17.22 -25.62 17.86
CA TRP A 247 16.53 -24.87 16.79
C TRP A 247 17.37 -24.77 15.51
N GLN A 248 18.69 -24.94 15.57
CA GLN A 248 19.53 -24.96 14.37
C GLN A 248 19.29 -26.20 13.50
N ASP A 249 18.71 -27.26 14.07
CA ASP A 249 18.39 -28.51 13.38
C ASP A 249 16.93 -28.56 12.87
N GLU A 250 16.12 -27.54 13.21
CA GLU A 250 14.73 -27.45 12.74
C GLU A 250 14.68 -27.01 11.28
N VAL A 251 13.95 -27.76 10.46
CA VAL A 251 13.82 -27.51 9.02
C VAL A 251 12.72 -26.48 8.79
N ASP A 252 13.08 -25.37 8.16
CA ASP A 252 12.16 -24.33 7.71
C ASP A 252 11.32 -24.89 6.53
N PRO A 253 10.00 -25.09 6.66
CA PRO A 253 9.14 -25.58 5.58
C PRO A 253 9.18 -24.72 4.31
N LYS A 254 9.44 -23.41 4.41
CA LYS A 254 9.44 -22.49 3.26
C LYS A 254 10.67 -22.68 2.36
N THR A 255 11.82 -23.04 2.93
CA THR A 255 13.10 -23.24 2.21
C THR A 255 13.49 -24.72 2.10
N GLY A 256 13.02 -25.57 3.01
CA GLY A 256 13.40 -26.97 3.14
C GLY A 256 14.80 -27.19 3.73
N LEU A 257 15.40 -26.16 4.30
CA LEU A 257 16.74 -26.18 4.93
C LEU A 257 16.63 -25.99 6.44
N THR A 258 17.64 -26.39 7.20
CA THR A 258 17.63 -26.13 8.64
C THR A 258 17.93 -24.67 8.96
N TYR A 259 17.39 -24.14 10.07
CA TYR A 259 17.70 -22.77 10.49
C TYR A 259 19.22 -22.54 10.72
N GLY A 260 19.98 -23.58 11.09
CA GLY A 260 21.44 -23.53 11.19
C GLY A 260 22.18 -23.57 9.85
N GLU A 261 21.59 -24.16 8.81
CA GLU A 261 22.07 -24.05 7.43
C GLU A 261 21.78 -22.65 6.89
N LEU A 262 20.57 -22.14 7.09
CA LEU A 262 20.18 -20.79 6.73
C LEU A 262 21.08 -19.75 7.40
N GLU A 263 21.46 -19.93 8.67
CA GLU A 263 22.39 -19.05 9.40
C GLU A 263 23.80 -18.98 8.76
N LYS A 264 24.19 -19.96 7.94
CA LYS A 264 25.50 -19.98 7.25
C LYS A 264 25.46 -19.44 5.82
N MET A 265 24.28 -19.38 5.20
CA MET A 265 24.10 -18.93 3.81
C MET A 265 24.09 -17.41 3.66
N ASP A 266 24.49 -16.88 2.51
CA ASP A 266 24.35 -15.44 2.26
C ASP A 266 22.88 -15.07 1.98
N PHE A 267 22.50 -13.83 2.29
CA PHE A 267 21.13 -13.35 2.07
C PHE A 267 20.63 -13.53 0.64
N SER A 268 21.52 -13.39 -0.36
CA SER A 268 21.18 -13.61 -1.77
C SER A 268 20.71 -15.04 -2.01
N GLU A 269 21.37 -16.02 -1.39
CA GLU A 269 21.07 -17.43 -1.58
C GLU A 269 19.73 -17.79 -0.93
N ILE A 270 19.46 -17.27 0.28
CA ILE A 270 18.17 -17.45 0.96
C ILE A 270 17.04 -16.80 0.14
N TRP A 271 17.27 -15.60 -0.38
CA TRP A 271 16.28 -14.88 -1.19
C TRP A 271 15.97 -15.59 -2.51
N ASP A 272 16.99 -16.12 -3.19
CA ASP A 272 16.80 -16.89 -4.42
C ASP A 272 15.98 -18.16 -4.17
N ILE A 273 16.18 -18.83 -3.03
CA ILE A 273 15.37 -20.00 -2.62
C ILE A 273 13.91 -19.61 -2.44
N LEU A 274 13.64 -18.52 -1.70
CA LEU A 274 12.27 -18.04 -1.44
C LEU A 274 11.57 -17.63 -2.74
N LYS A 275 12.26 -16.89 -3.61
CA LYS A 275 11.73 -16.42 -4.90
C LYS A 275 11.43 -17.58 -5.85
N ASN A 276 12.27 -18.63 -5.86
CA ASN A 276 12.07 -19.78 -6.73
C ASN A 276 10.90 -20.67 -6.30
N ARG A 277 10.52 -20.67 -5.02
CA ARG A 277 9.36 -21.43 -4.50
C ARG A 277 8.03 -20.67 -4.55
N GLN A 278 8.06 -19.34 -4.65
CA GLN A 278 6.85 -18.53 -4.89
C GLN A 278 6.37 -18.55 -6.36
N ARG A 279 7.12 -19.18 -7.27
CA ARG A 279 6.74 -19.41 -8.69
C ARG A 279 6.12 -20.79 -8.89
#